data_AF-A0A0N0JX04-F1
#
_entry.id   AF-A0A0N0JX04-F1
#
_cell.length_a   1.000
_cell.length_b   1.000
_cell.length_c   1.000
_cell.angle_alpha   90.00
_cell.angle_beta   90.00
_cell.angle_gamma   90.00
#
_symmetry.space_group_name_H-M   'P 1'
#
loop_
_entity.id
_entity.type
_entity.pdbx_description
1 polymer ?
#
loop_
_entity_poly.entity_id
_entity_poly.type
_entity_poly.pdbx_seq_one_letter_code
_entity_poly.pdbx_strand_id
1 'polypeptide(L)' 'MGQVLQFRLPPAQAHAPAGQPLDLMSAVDFALRDLIDIGNHVSLEAVREQAAACRQMLEAAYMDELQHG' A
#
# COMPACT_ATOMS: atom_id res chain seq x y z
N MET A 1 -43.57 22.01 15.28
CA MET A 1 -42.99 22.69 14.11
C MET A 1 -41.52 22.27 14.01
N GLY A 2 -41.21 21.20 13.26
CA GLY A 2 -39.84 20.69 13.15
C GLY A 2 -39.08 21.38 12.02
N GLN A 3 -37.91 21.92 12.30
CA GLN A 3 -37.07 22.57 11.29
C GLN A 3 -36.17 21.52 10.63
N VAL A 4 -36.23 21.41 9.31
CA VAL A 4 -35.38 20.50 8.52
C VAL A 4 -34.10 21.23 8.15
N LEU A 5 -32.96 20.74 8.64
CA LEU A 5 -31.64 21.20 8.24
C LEU A 5 -31.22 20.45 6.96
N GLN A 6 -31.09 21.17 5.85
CA GLN A 6 -30.50 20.61 4.63
C GLN A 6 -28.98 20.80 4.66
N PHE A 7 -28.25 19.70 4.74
CA PHE A 7 -26.80 19.70 4.55
C PHE A 7 -26.50 19.66 3.04
N ARG A 8 -25.78 20.65 2.54
CA ARG A 8 -25.28 20.63 1.15
C ARG A 8 -24.06 19.71 1.10
N LEU A 9 -24.16 18.64 0.31
CA LEU A 9 -23.03 17.78 0.03
C LEU A 9 -21.98 18.61 -0.76
N PRO A 10 -20.71 18.62 -0.35
CA PRO A 10 -19.66 19.20 -1.19
C PRO A 10 -19.68 18.52 -2.56
N PRO A 11 -19.38 19.24 -3.66
CA PRO A 11 -19.21 18.60 -4.95
C PRO A 11 -18.15 17.51 -4.82
N ALA A 12 -18.47 16.31 -5.32
CA ALA A 12 -17.53 15.21 -5.37
C ALA A 12 -16.27 15.73 -6.05
N GLN A 13 -15.14 15.72 -5.33
CA GLN A 13 -13.85 16.03 -5.94
C GLN A 13 -13.72 15.10 -7.14
N ALA A 14 -13.48 15.67 -8.32
CA ALA A 14 -13.23 14.89 -9.52
C ALA A 14 -12.21 13.81 -9.13
N HIS A 15 -12.59 12.55 -9.27
CA HIS A 15 -11.71 11.43 -8.99
C HIS A 15 -10.39 11.76 -9.67
N ALA A 16 -9.31 11.91 -8.90
CA ALA A 16 -8.00 12.10 -9.47
C ALA A 16 -7.84 11.02 -10.55
N PRO A 17 -7.35 11.36 -11.76
CA PRO A 17 -7.15 10.36 -12.78
C PRO A 17 -6.37 9.23 -12.12
N ALA A 18 -6.91 8.01 -12.18
CA ALA A 18 -6.21 6.84 -11.67
C ALA A 18 -4.81 6.93 -12.26
N GLY A 19 -3.80 7.08 -11.38
CA GLY A 19 -2.43 7.24 -11.80
C GLY A 19 -2.08 6.12 -12.78
N GLN A 20 -1.07 6.37 -13.62
CA GLN A 20 -0.61 5.36 -14.57
C GLN A 20 -0.40 4.03 -13.82
N PRO A 21 -0.97 2.91 -14.33
CA PRO A 21 -0.87 1.64 -13.62
C PRO A 21 0.60 1.28 -13.46
N LEU A 22 1.00 0.97 -12.23
CA LEU A 22 2.35 0.51 -11.93
C LEU A 22 2.54 -0.87 -12.54
N ASP A 23 3.69 -1.06 -13.19
CA ASP A 23 4.13 -2.40 -13.59
C ASP A 23 4.32 -3.29 -12.34
N LEU A 24 4.07 -4.59 -12.48
CA LEU A 24 4.09 -5.53 -11.37
C LEU A 24 5.45 -5.58 -10.67
N MET A 25 6.55 -5.57 -11.42
CA MET A 25 7.90 -5.62 -10.83
C MET A 25 8.21 -4.35 -10.06
N SER A 26 7.81 -3.19 -10.63
CA SER A 26 7.93 -1.91 -9.94
C SER A 26 7.09 -1.89 -8.65
N ALA A 27 5.87 -2.43 -8.67
CA ALA A 27 5.00 -2.50 -7.50
C ALA A 27 5.62 -3.36 -6.37
N VAL A 28 6.26 -4.48 -6.73
CA VAL A 28 6.96 -5.33 -5.76
C VAL A 28 8.18 -4.61 -5.17
N ASP A 29 8.97 -3.90 -6.00
CA ASP A 29 10.11 -3.11 -5.53
C ASP A 29 9.70 -2.01 -4.54
N PHE A 30 8.58 -1.33 -4.79
CA PHE A 30 8.01 -0.35 -3.86
C PHE A 30 7.57 -1.01 -2.55
N ALA A 31 6.84 -2.14 -2.62
CA ALA A 31 6.38 -2.85 -1.43
C ALA A 31 7.54 -3.34 -0.53
N LEU A 32 8.65 -3.80 -1.13
CA LEU A 32 9.84 -4.21 -0.37
C LEU A 32 10.46 -3.04 0.42
N ARG A 33 10.52 -1.85 -0.18
CA ARG A 33 11.02 -0.63 0.48
C ARG A 33 10.07 -0.17 1.58
N ASP A 34 8.78 -0.15 1.29
CA ASP A 34 7.74 0.24 2.25
C ASP A 34 7.77 -0.67 3.49
N LEU A 35 7.96 -1.98 3.33
CA LEU A 35 8.06 -2.92 4.45
C LEU A 35 9.30 -2.68 5.32
N ILE A 36 10.42 -2.23 4.74
CA ILE A 36 11.60 -1.82 5.51
C ILE A 36 11.29 -0.56 6.31
N ASP A 37 10.71 0.45 5.66
CA ASP A 37 10.40 1.72 6.29
C ASP A 37 9.37 1.56 7.43
N ILE A 38 8.30 0.78 7.20
CA ILE A 38 7.31 0.42 8.22
C ILE A 38 8.01 -0.29 9.39
N GLY A 39 8.87 -1.28 9.11
CA GLY A 39 9.61 -2.01 10.15
C GLY A 39 10.46 -1.09 11.04
N ASN A 40 11.06 -0.04 10.45
CA ASN A 40 11.87 0.94 11.17
C ASN A 40 11.03 1.90 12.03
N HIS A 41 9.78 2.15 11.65
CA HIS A 41 8.91 3.13 12.32
C HIS A 41 7.88 2.53 13.27
N VAL A 42 7.71 1.20 13.31
CA VAL A 42 6.75 0.54 14.20
C VAL A 42 7.38 0.04 15.49
N SER A 43 6.79 0.43 16.62
CA SER A 43 7.24 0.05 17.97
C SER A 43 6.77 -1.34 18.41
N LEU A 44 5.67 -1.85 17.84
CA LEU A 44 5.12 -3.17 18.15
C LEU A 44 5.96 -4.28 17.50
N GLU A 45 6.50 -5.17 18.32
CA GLU A 45 7.35 -6.28 17.87
C GLU A 45 6.64 -7.22 16.89
N ALA A 46 5.41 -7.63 17.21
CA ALA A 46 4.61 -8.49 16.33
C ALA A 46 4.41 -7.90 14.93
N VAL A 47 4.30 -6.57 14.82
CA VAL A 47 4.16 -5.90 13.51
C VAL A 47 5.48 -5.89 12.75
N ARG A 48 6.62 -5.72 13.45
CA ARG A 48 7.95 -5.84 12.81
C ARG A 48 8.21 -7.26 12.30
N GLU A 49 7.85 -8.28 13.08
CA GLU A 49 7.96 -9.68 12.68
C GLU A 49 7.09 -9.97 11.45
N GLN A 50 5.84 -9.49 11.45
CA GLN A 50 4.94 -9.64 10.31
C GLN A 50 5.47 -8.92 9.07
N ALA A 51 5.99 -7.69 9.21
CA ALA A 51 6.59 -6.96 8.09
C ALA A 51 7.82 -7.68 7.52
N ALA A 52 8.67 -8.25 8.38
CA ALA A 52 9.82 -9.04 7.98
C ALA A 52 9.42 -10.32 7.23
N ALA A 53 8.41 -11.05 7.73
CA ALA A 53 7.89 -12.25 7.07
C ALA A 53 7.28 -11.93 5.70
N CYS A 54 6.50 -10.84 5.61
CA CYS A 54 5.94 -10.36 4.35
C CYS A 54 7.04 -10.02 3.34
N ARG A 55 8.10 -9.33 3.80
CA ARG A 55 9.24 -8.96 2.95
C ARG A 55 9.95 -10.18 2.40
N GLN A 56 10.24 -11.18 3.25
CA GLN A 56 10.91 -12.41 2.82
C GLN A 56 10.10 -13.16 1.75
N MET A 57 8.78 -13.26 1.93
CA MET A 57 7.91 -13.91 0.95
C MET A 57 7.93 -13.18 -0.41
N LEU A 58 7.86 -11.85 -0.40
CA LEU A 58 7.89 -11.05 -1.63
C LEU A 58 9.25 -11.08 -2.32
N GLU A 59 10.34 -11.02 -1.56
CA GLU A 59 11.71 -11.08 -2.08
C GLU A 59 11.99 -12.44 -2.73
N ALA A 60 11.53 -13.54 -2.12
CA ALA A 60 11.65 -14.87 -2.69
C ALA A 60 10.89 -14.98 -4.03
N ALA A 61 9.64 -14.50 -4.08
CA ALA A 61 8.85 -14.51 -5.32
C ALA A 61 9.46 -13.62 -6.41
N TYR A 62 9.97 -12.44 -6.04
CA TYR A 62 10.62 -11.52 -6.98
C TYR A 62 11.87 -12.13 -7.61
N MET A 63 12.72 -12.78 -6.79
CA MET A 63 13.93 -13.44 -7.28
C MET A 63 13.62 -14.66 -8.14
N ASP A 64 12.55 -15.40 -7.84
CA ASP A 64 12.09 -16.53 -8.65
C ASP A 64 11.62 -16.07 -10.04
N GLU A 65 10.81 -15.01 -10.10
CA GLU A 65 10.36 -14.40 -11.36
C GLU A 65 11.55 -13.85 -12.17
N LEU A 66 12.54 -13.24 -11.53
CA LEU A 66 13.77 -12.76 -12.19
C LEU A 66 14.62 -13.88 -12.82
N GLN A 67 14.52 -15.11 -12.30
CA GLN A 67 15.26 -16.27 -12.82
C GLN A 67 14.50 -17.02 -13.92
N HIS A 68 13.17 -16.91 -13.96
CA HIS A 68 12.31 -17.70 -14.84
C HIS A 68 11.53 -16.87 -15.89
N GLY A 69 11.51 -15.55 -15.78
CA GLY A 69 10.93 -14.60 -16.76
C GLY A 69 11.92 -14.15 -17.82
#